data_AF-A0A484WXM8-F1
#
_entry.id   AF-A0A484WXM8-F1
#
_cell.length_a   1.000
_cell.length_b   1.000
_cell.length_c   1.000
_cell.angle_alpha   90.00
_cell.angle_beta   90.00
_cell.angle_gamma   90.00
#
_symmetry.space_group_name_H-M   'P 1'
#
loop_
_entity.id
_entity.type
_entity.pdbx_description
1 polymer ?
#
loop_
_entity_poly.entity_id
_entity_poly.type
_entity_poly.pdbx_seq_one_letter_code
_entity_poly.pdbx_strand_id
1 'polypeptide(L)' 'MFKIMLCCSAGMSTSLLVSKMVEEANARGLPVKIDAYGVSEFDTQFPHYQVVLLGPQVKYMLKTLSDKAAT' A
#
# COMPACT_ATOMS: atom_id res chain seq x y z
N MET A 1 -11.65 10.98 2.04
CA MET A 1 -11.37 9.71 1.32
C MET A 1 -9.97 9.27 1.69
N PHE A 2 -9.83 8.14 2.38
CA PHE A 2 -8.52 7.64 2.82
C PHE A 2 -7.81 6.93 1.68
N LYS A 3 -6.50 7.12 1.54
CA LYS A 3 -5.67 6.51 0.52
C LYS A 3 -4.66 5.59 1.18
N ILE A 4 -4.74 4.30 0.85
CA ILE A 4 -3.89 3.24 1.37
C ILE A 4 -3.02 2.70 0.23
N MET A 5 -1.71 2.70 0.43
CA MET A 5 -0.75 2.10 -0.48
C MET A 5 -0.33 0.74 0.07
N LEU A 6 -0.39 -0.31 -0.74
CA LEU A 6 0.30 -1.57 -0.47
C LEU A 6 1.64 -1.57 -1.22
N CYS A 7 2.73 -1.75 -0.48
CA CYS A 7 4.08 -1.81 -1.06
C CYS A 7 4.60 -3.24 -0.99
N CYS A 8 4.93 -3.83 -2.14
CA CYS A 8 5.35 -5.22 -2.26
C CYS A 8 6.50 -5.38 -3.27
N SER A 9 6.93 -6.62 -3.54
CA SER A 9 7.95 -6.92 -4.56
C SER A 9 7.40 -6.95 -5.99
N ALA A 10 6.29 -6.26 -6.28
CA ALA A 10 5.57 -6.26 -7.56
C ALA A 10 5.11 -7.66 -8.03
N GLY A 11 4.03 -8.19 -7.43
CA GLY A 11 3.48 -9.51 -7.76
C GLY A 11 1.95 -9.53 -7.91
N MET A 12 1.45 -10.51 -8.65
CA MET A 12 0.00 -10.71 -8.91
C MET A 12 -0.82 -10.95 -7.62
N SER A 13 -0.20 -11.50 -6.58
CA SER A 13 -0.87 -11.80 -5.30
C SER A 13 -1.34 -10.55 -4.56
N THR A 14 -0.64 -9.42 -4.72
CA THR A 14 -1.03 -8.14 -4.10
C THR A 14 -2.26 -7.55 -4.77
N SER A 15 -2.39 -7.68 -6.11
CA SER A 15 -3.57 -7.20 -6.83
C SER A 15 -4.86 -7.91 -6.39
N LEU A 16 -4.79 -9.23 -6.15
CA LEU A 16 -5.93 -9.98 -5.62
C LEU A 16 -6.35 -9.50 -4.22
N LEU A 17 -5.37 -9.20 -3.35
CA LEU A 17 -5.65 -8.66 -2.02
C LEU A 17 -6.30 -7.27 -2.11
N VAL A 18 -5.77 -6.38 -2.97
CA VAL A 18 -6.34 -5.05 -3.20
C VAL A 18 -7.80 -5.15 -3.65
N SER A 19 -8.13 -6.02 -4.62
CA SER A 19 -9.52 -6.20 -5.07
C SER A 19 -10.45 -6.57 -3.92
N LYS A 20 -10.07 -7.55 -3.08
CA LYS A 20 -10.87 -7.95 -1.91
C LYS A 20 -11.01 -6.85 -0.86
N MET A 21 -9.95 -6.06 -0.65
CA MET A 21 -10.00 -4.91 0.27
C MET A 21 -10.95 -3.81 -0.24
N VAL A 22 -10.96 -3.56 -1.55
CA VAL A 22 -11.88 -2.60 -2.19
C VAL A 22 -13.33 -3.09 -2.12
N GLU A 23 -13.57 -4.37 -2.40
CA GLU A 23 -14.90 -5.00 -2.25
C GLU A 23 -15.44 -4.84 -0.83
N GLU A 24 -14.63 -5.17 0.18
CA GLU A 24 -15.03 -5.05 1.59
C GLU A 24 -15.25 -3.59 2.02
N ALA A 25 -14.40 -2.67 1.54
CA ALA A 25 -14.58 -1.26 1.84
C ALA A 25 -15.89 -0.71 1.25
N ASN A 26 -16.23 -1.12 0.02
CA ASN A 26 -17.51 -0.79 -0.61
C ASN A 26 -18.69 -1.38 0.18
N ALA A 27 -18.60 -2.64 0.62
CA ALA A 27 -19.62 -3.30 1.43
C ALA A 27 -19.87 -2.57 2.77
N ARG A 28 -18.82 -1.98 3.36
CA ARG A 28 -18.90 -1.18 4.59
C ARG A 28 -19.20 0.30 4.37
N GLY A 29 -19.32 0.76 3.13
CA GLY A 29 -19.50 2.18 2.82
C GLY A 29 -18.31 3.06 3.22
N LEU A 30 -17.09 2.51 3.23
CA LEU A 30 -15.88 3.23 3.61
C LEU A 30 -15.28 3.94 2.39
N PRO A 31 -15.11 5.28 2.41
CA PRO A 31 -14.56 6.04 1.29
C PRO A 31 -13.03 5.91 1.27
N VAL A 32 -12.53 4.79 0.75
CA VAL A 32 -11.10 4.48 0.65
C VAL A 32 -10.66 4.21 -0.79
N LYS A 33 -9.42 4.57 -1.11
CA LYS A 33 -8.71 4.16 -2.32
C LYS A 33 -7.51 3.32 -1.91
N ILE A 34 -7.35 2.18 -2.56
CA ILE A 34 -6.36 1.18 -2.22
C ILE A 34 -5.65 0.78 -3.50
N ASP A 35 -4.34 0.99 -3.55
CA ASP A 35 -3.52 0.70 -4.72
C ASP A 35 -2.25 -0.04 -4.28
N ALA A 36 -1.66 -0.82 -5.17
CA ALA A 36 -0.44 -1.58 -4.91
C ALA A 36 0.68 -1.17 -5.86
N TYR A 37 1.88 -1.04 -5.31
CA TYR A 37 3.08 -0.68 -6.06
C TYR A 37 4.28 -1.50 -5.62
N GLY A 38 5.29 -1.55 -6.49
CA GLY A 38 6.61 -2.09 -6.16
C GLY A 38 7.37 -1.18 -5.20
N VAL A 39 8.34 -1.74 -4.46
CA VAL A 39 9.25 -0.92 -3.64
C VAL A 39 10.04 0.09 -4.47
N SER A 40 10.32 -0.21 -5.74
CA SER A 40 10.96 0.69 -6.69
C SER A 40 10.15 1.97 -6.95
N GLU A 41 8.84 1.93 -6.73
CA GLU A 41 7.92 3.05 -6.93
C GLU A 41 7.59 3.75 -5.60
N PHE A 42 8.19 3.33 -4.48
CA PHE A 42 7.85 3.88 -3.18
C PHE A 42 8.03 5.39 -3.14
N ASP A 43 9.22 5.89 -3.51
CA ASP A 43 9.58 7.31 -3.38
C ASP A 43 8.68 8.24 -4.20
N THR A 44 8.11 7.75 -5.31
CA THR A 44 7.20 8.52 -6.16
C THR A 44 5.74 8.42 -5.73
N GLN A 45 5.32 7.28 -5.17
CA GLN A 45 3.93 7.03 -4.85
C GLN A 45 3.57 7.41 -3.41
N PHE A 46 4.42 7.09 -2.43
CA PHE A 46 4.09 7.26 -1.00
C PHE A 46 3.58 8.66 -0.60
N PRO A 47 4.05 9.79 -1.19
CA PRO A 47 3.56 11.12 -0.81
C PRO A 47 2.07 11.34 -1.13
N HIS A 48 1.49 10.49 -1.98
CA HIS A 48 0.08 10.57 -2.37
C HIS A 48 -0.87 9.79 -1.44
N TYR A 49 -0.33 9.02 -0.49
CA TYR A 49 -1.08 8.12 0.38
C TYR A 49 -0.93 8.51 1.85
N GLN A 50 -1.92 8.16 2.67
CA GLN A 50 -1.89 8.44 4.11
C GLN A 50 -1.34 7.27 4.92
N VAL A 51 -1.48 6.04 4.39
CA VAL A 51 -1.01 4.82 5.03
C VAL A 51 -0.28 3.99 4.00
N VAL A 52 0.92 3.52 4.34
CA VAL A 52 1.65 2.51 3.56
C VAL A 52 1.70 1.21 4.33
N LEU A 53 1.19 0.13 3.73
CA LEU A 53 1.23 -1.23 4.26
C LEU A 53 2.29 -2.02 3.50
N LEU A 54 3.21 -2.64 4.22
CA LEU A 54 4.26 -3.46 3.59
C LEU A 54 3.82 -4.91 3.47
N GLY A 55 4.01 -5.48 2.28
CA GLY A 55 3.92 -6.92 2.07
C GLY A 55 4.96 -7.66 2.92
N PRO A 56 4.66 -8.88 3.39
CA PRO A 56 5.56 -9.62 4.27
C PRO A 56 6.91 -9.91 3.62
N GLN A 57 6.97 -10.02 2.29
CA GLN A 57 8.20 -10.28 1.54
C GLN A 57 9.23 -9.15 1.66
N VAL A 58 8.77 -7.92 1.92
CA VAL A 58 9.61 -6.72 2.03
C VAL A 58 9.68 -6.18 3.45
N LYS A 59 9.31 -7.01 4.45
CA LYS A 59 9.33 -6.64 5.88
C LYS A 59 10.67 -6.08 6.34
N TYR A 60 11.79 -6.61 5.82
CA TYR A 60 13.14 -6.16 6.17
C TYR A 60 13.39 -4.67 5.81
N MET A 61 12.60 -4.11 4.90
CA MET A 61 12.69 -2.72 4.47
C MET A 61 11.91 -1.74 5.36
N LEU A 62 11.15 -2.24 6.36
CA LEU A 62 10.29 -1.40 7.21
C LEU A 62 11.03 -0.20 7.78
N LYS A 63 12.19 -0.43 8.41
CA LYS A 63 12.98 0.65 8.99
C LYS A 63 13.34 1.72 7.94
N THR A 64 13.90 1.29 6.80
CA THR A 64 14.31 2.20 5.72
C THR A 64 13.15 2.99 5.14
N LEU A 65 12.01 2.34 4.91
CA LEU A 65 10.84 3.00 4.31
C LEU A 65 10.11 3.89 5.31
N SER A 66 10.08 3.53 6.59
CA SER A 66 9.57 4.38 7.66
C SER A 66 10.43 5.62 7.86
N ASP A 67 11.76 5.48 7.85
CA ASP A 67 12.69 6.61 7.95
C ASP A 67 12.47 7.59 6.79
N LYS A 68 12.21 7.10 5.57
CA LYS A 68 11.84 7.93 4.41
C LYS A 68 10.49 8.63 4.58
N ALA A 69 9.48 7.93 5.07
CA ALA A 69 8.12 8.45 5.23
C ALA A 69 7.97 9.43 6.42
N ALA A 70 8.97 9.50 7.30
CA ALA A 70 9.01 10.45 8.42
C ALA A 70 9.47 11.86 8.02
N THR A 71 9.85 12.06 6.75
CA THR A 71 10.33 13.32 6.17
C THR A 71 9.21 14.02 5.41
#